data_AF-A0A5C3MN29-F1
#
_entry.id   AF-A0A5C3MN29-F1
#
_cell.length_a   1.000
_cell.length_b   1.000
_cell.length_c   1.000
_cell.angle_alpha   90.00
_cell.angle_beta   90.00
_cell.angle_gamma   90.00
#
_symmetry.space_group_name_H-M   'P 1'
#
loop_
_entity.id
_entity.type
_entity.pdbx_description
1 polymer ?
#
loop_
_entity_poly.entity_id
_entity_poly.type
_entity_poly.pdbx_seq_one_letter_code
_entity_poly.pdbx_strand_id
1 'polypeptide(L)'
;AYLRVEGVMYSTARQHTRNSLIFFYPQGNKLLAPVPGCIQYIYSTGNSAKFAVKHQLRAPDGTKNPFDKWKVDYPAAIYSRSLASELEDVGTEDIYCHFARCPLSAELVIVLPLVQV
;
A
#
# COMPACT_ATOMS: atom_id res chain seq x y z
N ALA A 1 -6.49 -15.31 1.10
CA ALA A 1 -5.41 -16.03 0.40
C ALA A 1 -4.06 -15.52 0.90
N TYR A 2 -3.03 -16.34 0.76
CA TYR A 2 -1.62 -15.98 0.95
C TYR A 2 -0.87 -16.25 -0.36
N LEU A 3 0.16 -15.46 -0.62
CA LEU A 3 1.08 -15.68 -1.73
C LEU A 3 2.49 -15.37 -1.27
N ARG A 4 3.45 -16.24 -1.58
CA ARG A 4 4.86 -15.98 -1.35
C ARG A 4 5.54 -15.73 -2.68
N VAL A 5 6.17 -14.57 -2.83
CA VAL A 5 6.94 -14.19 -4.02
C VAL A 5 8.33 -13.79 -3.54
N GLU A 6 9.37 -14.45 -4.04
CA GLU A 6 10.77 -14.16 -3.69
C GLU A 6 11.04 -14.08 -2.18
N GLY A 7 10.40 -14.98 -1.41
CA GLY A 7 10.53 -15.02 0.04
C GLY A 7 9.62 -14.05 0.81
N VAL A 8 9.07 -13.02 0.15
CA VAL A 8 8.14 -12.04 0.70
C VAL A 8 6.72 -12.60 0.78
N MET A 9 6.06 -12.41 1.92
CA MET A 9 4.72 -12.93 2.18
C MET A 9 3.65 -11.85 1.98
N TYR A 10 2.71 -12.12 1.09
CA TYR A 10 1.54 -11.30 0.81
C TYR A 10 0.28 -12.00 1.31
N SER A 11 -0.72 -11.21 1.70
CA SER A 11 -2.02 -11.75 2.09
C SER A 11 -3.16 -10.81 1.75
N THR A 12 -4.35 -11.34 1.62
CA THR A 12 -5.59 -10.54 1.60
C THR A 12 -5.84 -9.90 2.96
N ALA A 13 -6.44 -8.71 3.00
CA ALA A 13 -6.80 -7.98 4.22
C ALA A 13 -7.61 -8.79 5.23
N ARG A 14 -8.48 -9.67 4.74
CA ARG A 14 -9.31 -10.59 5.55
C ARG A 14 -8.50 -11.63 6.32
N GLN A 15 -7.35 -12.05 5.80
CA GLN A 15 -6.54 -13.11 6.40
C GLN A 15 -5.48 -12.53 7.34
N HIS A 16 -4.77 -11.51 6.89
CA HIS A 16 -3.78 -10.84 7.71
C HIS A 16 -3.62 -9.39 7.24
N THR A 17 -4.08 -8.44 8.06
CA THR A 17 -4.12 -7.04 7.64
C THR A 17 -2.74 -6.48 7.31
N ARG A 18 -1.70 -6.77 8.10
CA ARG A 18 -0.37 -6.18 7.90
C ARG A 18 0.30 -6.61 6.58
N ASN A 19 0.19 -7.88 6.21
CA ASN A 19 0.80 -8.41 4.97
C ASN A 19 -0.03 -8.07 3.72
N SER A 20 -1.17 -7.39 3.90
CA SER A 20 -1.98 -6.85 2.80
C SER A 20 -1.64 -5.40 2.44
N LEU A 21 -0.85 -4.71 3.26
CA LEU A 21 -0.53 -3.30 3.09
C LEU A 21 0.73 -3.15 2.24
N ILE A 22 0.57 -2.56 1.05
CA ILE A 22 1.63 -2.45 0.04
C ILE A 22 1.68 -1.06 -0.57
N PHE A 23 2.88 -0.57 -0.86
CA PHE A 23 3.10 0.43 -1.88
C PHE A 23 3.28 -0.26 -3.22
N PHE A 24 2.65 0.27 -4.26
CA PHE A 24 2.75 -0.26 -5.62
C PHE A 24 2.77 0.86 -6.65
N TYR A 25 3.30 0.58 -7.83
CA TYR A 25 3.28 1.49 -8.96
C TYR A 25 1.89 1.46 -9.62
N PRO A 26 1.12 2.56 -9.57
CA PRO A 26 -0.23 2.56 -10.10
C PRO A 26 -0.23 2.35 -11.61
N GLN A 27 -1.22 1.59 -12.10
CA GLN A 27 -1.40 1.20 -13.49
C GLN A 27 -0.19 0.44 -14.07
N GLY A 28 0.64 -0.17 -13.21
CA GLY A 28 1.91 -0.79 -13.60
C GLY A 28 2.96 0.20 -14.14
N ASN A 29 2.75 1.51 -13.93
CA ASN A 29 3.64 2.55 -14.46
C ASN A 29 4.72 2.93 -13.45
N LYS A 30 5.91 2.35 -13.61
CA LYS A 30 7.08 2.59 -12.74
C LYS A 30 7.68 4.00 -12.86
N LEU A 31 7.21 4.83 -13.80
CA LEU A 31 7.55 6.26 -13.87
C LEU A 31 6.74 7.10 -12.86
N LEU A 32 5.62 6.57 -12.36
CA LEU A 32 4.82 7.23 -11.33
C LEU A 32 5.35 6.90 -9.93
N ALA A 33 5.14 7.80 -8.98
CA ALA A 33 5.46 7.53 -7.59
C ALA A 33 4.57 6.37 -7.06
N PRO A 34 5.13 5.43 -6.29
CA PRO A 34 4.35 4.36 -5.73
C PRO A 34 3.32 4.89 -4.73
N VAL A 35 2.14 4.28 -4.71
CA VAL A 35 1.01 4.70 -3.86
C VAL A 35 0.63 3.58 -2.89
N PRO A 36 0.12 3.92 -1.69
CA PRO A 36 -0.26 2.91 -0.71
C PRO A 36 -1.63 2.32 -1.03
N GLY A 37 -1.78 1.01 -0.81
CA GLY A 37 -3.05 0.32 -0.90
C GLY A 37 -3.11 -0.94 -0.07
N CYS A 38 -4.26 -1.60 -0.15
CA CYS A 38 -4.58 -2.79 0.63
C CYS A 38 -5.11 -3.90 -0.28
N ILE A 39 -4.41 -5.03 -0.31
CA ILE A 39 -4.77 -6.22 -1.09
C ILE A 39 -6.10 -6.77 -0.58
N GLN A 40 -7.15 -6.70 -1.41
CA GLN A 40 -8.44 -7.31 -1.12
C GLN A 40 -8.49 -8.76 -1.58
N TYR A 41 -7.96 -9.02 -2.78
CA TYR A 41 -7.95 -10.34 -3.40
C TYR A 41 -6.58 -10.67 -3.98
N ILE A 42 -6.26 -11.96 -3.95
CA ILE A 42 -5.12 -12.54 -4.65
C ILE A 42 -5.69 -13.58 -5.59
N TYR A 43 -5.33 -13.51 -6.86
CA TYR A 43 -5.84 -14.38 -7.91
C TYR A 43 -4.75 -14.63 -8.95
N SER A 44 -5.01 -15.55 -9.87
CA SER A 44 -4.11 -15.85 -10.98
C SER A 44 -4.78 -15.50 -12.30
N THR A 45 -4.01 -14.96 -13.24
CA THR A 45 -4.44 -14.76 -14.63
C THR A 45 -3.40 -15.45 -15.51
N GLY A 46 -3.76 -16.59 -16.08
CA GLY A 46 -2.79 -17.48 -16.72
C GLY A 46 -1.75 -17.98 -15.71
N ASN A 47 -0.47 -17.78 -16.02
CA ASN A 47 0.64 -18.22 -15.18
C ASN A 47 1.14 -17.14 -14.19
N SER A 48 0.52 -15.96 -14.18
CA SER A 48 0.94 -14.84 -13.32
C SER A 48 -0.03 -14.65 -12.16
N ALA A 49 0.51 -14.48 -10.96
CA ALA A 49 -0.28 -14.06 -9.81
C ALA A 49 -0.51 -12.55 -9.86
N LYS A 50 -1.70 -12.11 -9.44
CA LYS A 50 -2.10 -10.71 -9.39
C LYS A 50 -2.80 -10.39 -8.08
N PHE A 51 -2.84 -9.10 -7.77
CA PHE A 51 -3.54 -8.54 -6.63
C PHE A 51 -4.64 -7.59 -7.08
N ALA A 52 -5.82 -7.69 -6.48
CA ALA A 52 -6.84 -6.65 -6.60
C ALA A 52 -6.74 -5.76 -5.36
N VAL A 53 -6.33 -4.52 -5.56
CA VAL A 53 -5.90 -3.59 -4.50
C VAL A 53 -6.86 -2.42 -4.41
N LYS A 54 -7.28 -2.07 -3.20
CA LYS A 54 -7.92 -0.79 -2.94
C LYS A 54 -6.87 0.23 -2.54
N HIS A 55 -6.87 1.38 -3.21
CA HIS A 55 -6.00 2.50 -2.86
C HIS A 55 -6.32 3.03 -1.45
N GLN A 56 -5.30 3.39 -0.69
CA GLN A 56 -5.47 4.21 0.51
C GLN A 56 -5.70 5.65 0.07
N LEU A 57 -6.82 6.25 0.49
CA LEU A 57 -7.16 7.60 0.05
C LEU A 57 -6.19 8.63 0.64
N ARG A 58 -5.96 9.69 -0.13
CA ARG A 58 -5.20 10.86 0.34
C ARG A 58 -5.88 11.46 1.56
N ALA A 59 -5.09 12.06 2.45
CA ALA A 59 -5.65 12.85 3.53
C ALA A 59 -6.49 14.01 2.95
N PRO A 60 -7.51 14.51 3.70
CA PRO A 60 -8.28 15.68 3.28
C PRO A 60 -7.39 16.88 2.95
N ASP A 61 -7.83 17.72 2.02
CA ASP A 61 -7.09 18.91 1.60
C ASP A 61 -6.78 19.82 2.81
N GLY A 62 -5.57 20.37 2.82
CA GLY A 62 -5.07 21.17 3.94
C GLY A 62 -4.51 20.39 5.12
N THR A 63 -4.57 19.04 5.11
CA THR A 63 -3.91 18.22 6.13
C THR A 63 -2.39 18.41 6.06
N LYS A 64 -1.81 18.98 7.11
CA LYS A 64 -0.35 19.16 7.23
C LYS A 64 0.32 17.84 7.61
N ASN A 65 1.34 17.44 6.86
CA ASN A 65 2.15 16.27 7.21
C ASN A 65 3.30 16.69 8.16
N PRO A 66 3.30 16.27 9.43
CA PRO A 66 4.34 16.66 10.39
C PRO A 66 5.71 16.07 10.05
N PHE A 67 5.77 15.06 9.18
CA PHE A 67 6.99 14.35 8.80
C PHE A 67 7.73 14.99 7.61
N ASP A 68 7.14 16.00 6.94
CA ASP A 68 7.71 16.57 5.72
C ASP A 68 9.15 17.06 5.90
N LYS A 69 9.49 17.59 7.08
CA LYS A 69 10.83 18.09 7.39
C LYS A 69 11.89 16.99 7.54
N TRP A 70 11.49 15.73 7.71
CA TRP A 70 12.37 14.56 7.84
C TRP A 70 12.14 13.54 6.73
N LYS A 71 11.50 13.92 5.63
CA LYS A 71 11.05 12.99 4.59
C LYS A 71 12.16 12.10 4.00
N VAL A 72 13.41 12.57 4.04
CA VAL A 72 14.59 11.80 3.59
C VAL A 72 14.88 10.63 4.53
N ASP A 73 14.93 10.86 5.83
CA ASP A 73 15.30 9.85 6.84
C ASP A 73 14.08 9.08 7.39
N TYR A 74 12.91 9.69 7.32
CA TYR A 74 11.66 9.17 7.85
C TYR A 74 10.51 9.48 6.88
N PRO A 75 10.32 8.65 5.84
CA PRO A 75 9.36 8.91 4.74
C PRO A 75 7.91 8.60 5.13
N ALA A 76 7.53 8.84 6.40
CA ALA A 76 6.16 8.72 6.84
C ALA A 76 5.30 9.85 6.25
N ALA A 77 4.03 9.55 6.00
CA ALA A 77 3.06 10.52 5.55
C ALA A 77 1.67 10.23 6.10
N ILE A 78 0.85 11.28 6.18
CA ILE A 78 -0.54 11.17 6.61
C ILE A 78 -1.42 10.82 5.40
N TYR A 79 -2.27 9.82 5.57
CA TYR A 79 -3.31 9.43 4.63
C TYR A 79 -4.67 9.40 5.33
N SER A 80 -5.75 9.43 4.55
CA SER A 80 -7.06 9.07 5.09
C SER A 80 -7.05 7.60 5.50
N ARG A 81 -7.78 7.25 6.56
CA ARG A 81 -8.02 5.87 7.00
C ARG A 81 -8.86 5.09 5.98
N SER A 82 -9.66 5.79 5.17
CA SER A 82 -10.55 5.21 4.18
C SER A 82 -9.79 4.68 2.96
N LEU A 83 -10.31 3.58 2.41
CA LEU A 83 -9.85 3.01 1.14
C LEU A 83 -10.79 3.45 0.02
N ALA A 84 -10.28 3.52 -1.21
CA ALA A 84 -11.10 3.75 -2.39
C ALA A 84 -12.16 2.64 -2.57
N SER A 85 -13.26 2.98 -3.25
CA SER A 85 -14.30 2.00 -3.61
C SER A 85 -13.77 0.99 -4.63
N GLU A 86 -13.05 1.50 -5.63
CA GLU A 86 -12.56 0.77 -6.78
C GLU A 86 -11.37 -0.13 -6.46
N LEU A 87 -11.26 -1.20 -7.24
CA LEU A 87 -10.13 -2.12 -7.24
C LEU A 87 -9.23 -1.82 -8.43
N GLU A 88 -7.92 -1.87 -8.19
CA GLU A 88 -6.91 -1.87 -9.23
C GLU A 88 -6.23 -3.24 -9.30
N ASP A 89 -6.04 -3.73 -10.53
CA ASP A 89 -5.27 -4.93 -10.82
C ASP A 89 -3.78 -4.60 -10.81
N VAL A 90 -3.06 -5.20 -9.86
CA VAL A 90 -1.64 -4.93 -9.62
C VAL A 90 -0.83 -6.22 -9.78
N GLY A 91 0.20 -6.16 -10.63
CA GLY A 91 1.16 -7.24 -10.81
C GLY A 91 2.08 -7.39 -9.59
N THR A 92 2.56 -8.60 -9.34
CA THR A 92 3.53 -8.84 -8.26
C THR A 92 4.85 -8.07 -8.46
N GLU A 93 5.20 -7.81 -9.71
CA GLU A 93 6.37 -7.07 -10.19
C GLU A 93 6.24 -5.54 -10.05
N ASP A 94 5.02 -5.05 -9.77
CA ASP A 94 4.71 -3.63 -9.59
C ASP A 94 4.63 -3.24 -8.12
N ILE A 95 4.86 -4.20 -7.21
CA ILE A 95 4.97 -3.93 -5.79
C ILE A 95 6.31 -3.27 -5.49
N TYR A 96 6.27 -2.14 -4.80
CA TYR A 96 7.45 -1.43 -4.33
C TYR A 96 7.93 -1.95 -2.97
N CYS A 97 7.03 -1.99 -1.97
CA CYS A 97 7.32 -2.53 -0.63
C CYS A 97 6.04 -2.74 0.18
N HIS A 98 6.14 -3.37 1.34
CA HIS A 98 5.10 -3.29 2.38
C HIS A 98 5.15 -1.94 3.11
N PHE A 99 4.07 -1.58 3.81
CA PHE A 99 4.09 -0.44 4.72
C PHE A 99 3.49 -0.73 6.09
N ALA A 100 3.96 0.01 7.09
CA ALA A 100 3.32 0.08 8.39
C ALA A 100 2.23 1.16 8.37
N ARG A 101 1.06 0.84 8.94
CA ARG A 101 -0.06 1.78 9.09
C ARG A 101 -0.42 1.93 10.55
N CYS A 102 -0.29 3.15 11.07
CA CYS A 102 -0.64 3.48 12.45
C CYS A 102 -1.84 4.44 12.46
N PRO A 103 -2.94 4.14 13.19
CA PRO A 103 -4.03 5.10 13.37
C PRO A 103 -3.52 6.38 14.04
N LEU A 104 -3.88 7.53 13.44
CA LEU A 104 -3.62 8.86 14.02
C LEU A 104 -4.90 9.46 14.62
N SER A 105 -6.03 9.28 13.94
CA SER A 105 -7.35 9.71 14.39
C SER A 105 -8.43 8.75 13.85
N ALA A 106 -9.70 9.11 14.04
CA ALA A 106 -10.82 8.38 13.42
C ALA A 106 -10.73 8.36 11.88
N GLU A 107 -10.18 9.42 11.29
CA GLU A 107 -10.17 9.63 9.84
C GLU A 107 -8.78 9.52 9.21
N LEU A 108 -7.71 9.55 10.02
CA LEU A 108 -6.33 9.64 9.53
C LEU A 108 -5.47 8.48 10.01
N VAL A 109 -4.50 8.12 9.17
CA VAL A 109 -3.47 7.14 9.45
C VAL A 109 -2.10 7.69 9.07
N ILE A 110 -1.08 7.29 9.81
CA ILE A 110 0.32 7.43 9.41
C ILE A 110 0.67 6.19 8.59
N VAL A 111 1.23 6.41 7.41
CA VAL A 111 1.75 5.38 6.52
C VAL A 111 3.26 5.55 6.43
N LEU A 112 4.00 4.47 6.71
CA LEU A 112 5.46 4.42 6.63
C LEU A 112 5.88 3.27 5.70
N PRO A 113 6.49 3.55 4.53
CA PRO A 113 7.11 2.53 3.70
C PRO A 113 8.13 1.71 4.49
N LEU A 114 8.07 0.39 4.38
CA LEU A 114 9.02 -0.55 4.99
C LEU A 114 10.01 -1.04 3.93
N VAL A 115 10.79 -0.11 3.41
CA VAL A 115 11.97 -0.42 2.61
C VAL A 115 13.09 -0.79 3.58
N GLN A 116 13.83 -1.86 3.29
CA GLN A 116 15.03 -2.17 4.07
C GLN A 116 15.99 -0.97 4.03
N VAL A 117 16.52 -0.60 5.19
CA VAL A 117 17.72 0.24 5.32
C VAL A 117 18.95 -0.63 5.04
#